data_AF-A0A9P1GRC2-F1
#
_entry.id   AF-A0A9P1GRC2-F1
#
_cell.length_a   1.000
_cell.length_b   1.000
_cell.length_c   1.000
_cell.angle_alpha   90.00
_cell.angle_beta   90.00
_cell.angle_gamma   90.00
#
_symmetry.space_group_name_H-M   'P 1'
#
loop_
_entity.id
_entity.type
_entity.pdbx_description
1 polymer ?
#
loop_
_entity_poly.entity_id
_entity_poly.type
_entity_poly.pdbx_seq_one_letter_code
_entity_poly.pdbx_strand_id
1 'polypeptide(L)'
;MEQVHKDKLREFVARSSGSKGEGLLTEMNKLMDYLFEHNLAYRTTVRCSVVGVHPQNRDGMGVSCHHVAELIKSIHALGFDPSKVNMLLVEMWPGTPETAKAIQFNDRMAMVSSGRLPSVACGGPLRYCTIQGSHTNMACRSLLYGAASDDPALTDSSGKLSIDRIGSQWAAAIKNGMECTVLTSAVATANPDIISLLQASGNAVQQISKEEDEIQVSNRIIQTINSYQSLHGKTPLWSDISNQVLRSQPKCKEAAPSIFLFSLKYSAGDAFWTETESYIRAHGLSRNLGLETWTNLSTDLKGDARVWYRHMLLKFAFCNAERVLSASDAKKALSNKELLKEAVNLVKVAAQWKNIAQTLCADEKKKLAMKSHMGHLEVHLISILLDRKKRQYETMGQAAKECMAELVTETGATIPTLPDEWSDSPQDGSSKPTKDDRPKGPARLAQHKYAASGALENVEEVLASKGFQPGMQATRGDVTCTIRKITTSDVEILLDDQTIKVVSASSFLNGEWKLNSKTSKEQEEVEWTSDHQPRPLRCSFKS
;
A
#
# COMPACT_ATOMS: atom_id res chain seq x y z
N MET A 1 -32.57 -15.58 22.50
CA MET A 1 -32.55 -16.53 21.36
C MET A 1 -32.51 -17.94 21.91
N GLU A 2 -33.44 -18.77 21.48
CA GLU A 2 -33.53 -20.20 21.85
C GLU A 2 -32.34 -21.02 21.34
N GLN A 3 -32.04 -22.13 22.00
CA GLN A 3 -30.87 -22.96 21.69
C GLN A 3 -30.91 -23.53 20.27
N VAL A 4 -32.10 -23.92 19.78
CA VAL A 4 -32.30 -24.45 18.42
C VAL A 4 -31.78 -23.50 17.35
N HIS A 5 -32.02 -22.19 17.50
CA HIS A 5 -31.54 -21.18 16.56
C HIS A 5 -30.02 -21.04 16.62
N LYS A 6 -29.43 -21.06 17.82
CA LYS A 6 -27.96 -20.96 17.98
C LYS A 6 -27.25 -22.10 17.27
N ASP A 7 -27.76 -23.32 17.43
CA ASP A 7 -27.17 -24.50 16.81
C ASP A 7 -27.34 -24.47 15.28
N LYS A 8 -28.49 -23.99 14.80
CA LYS A 8 -28.70 -23.81 13.36
C LYS A 8 -27.78 -22.77 12.74
N LEU A 9 -27.53 -21.65 13.42
CA LEU A 9 -26.57 -20.64 12.97
C LEU A 9 -25.14 -21.21 12.89
N ARG A 10 -24.73 -22.04 13.85
CA ARG A 10 -23.42 -22.72 13.81
C ARG A 10 -23.33 -23.70 12.65
N GLU A 11 -24.41 -24.42 12.35
CA GLU A 11 -24.48 -25.33 11.22
C GLU A 11 -24.23 -24.61 9.89
N PHE A 12 -24.88 -23.45 9.66
CA PHE A 12 -24.65 -22.64 8.45
C PHE A 12 -23.20 -22.20 8.30
N VAL A 13 -22.57 -21.74 9.39
CA VAL A 13 -21.14 -21.36 9.39
C VAL A 13 -20.25 -22.56 9.03
N ALA A 14 -20.50 -23.72 9.64
CA ALA A 14 -19.73 -24.94 9.35
C ALA A 14 -19.89 -25.39 7.90
N ARG A 15 -21.13 -25.40 7.37
CA ARG A 15 -21.44 -25.81 5.98
C ARG A 15 -20.81 -24.89 4.95
N SER A 16 -20.81 -23.58 5.20
CA SER A 16 -20.18 -22.58 4.31
C SER A 16 -18.65 -22.69 4.20
N SER A 17 -18.01 -23.40 5.14
CA SER A 17 -16.56 -23.52 5.26
C SER A 17 -16.02 -24.90 4.87
N GLY A 18 -16.89 -25.89 4.68
CA GLY A 18 -16.52 -27.29 4.49
C GLY A 18 -16.96 -27.87 3.14
N SER A 19 -16.40 -29.02 2.78
CA SER A 19 -16.72 -29.78 1.56
C SER A 19 -18.14 -30.37 1.52
N LYS A 20 -18.92 -30.22 2.59
CA LYS A 20 -20.29 -30.75 2.75
C LYS A 20 -21.40 -29.73 2.42
N GLY A 21 -21.08 -28.47 2.15
CA GLY A 21 -22.05 -27.43 1.78
C GLY A 21 -22.24 -27.28 0.27
N GLU A 22 -23.33 -26.60 -0.13
CA GLU A 22 -23.67 -26.35 -1.55
C GLU A 22 -23.05 -25.05 -2.11
N GLY A 23 -21.95 -24.59 -1.50
CA GLY A 23 -21.27 -23.34 -1.84
C GLY A 23 -21.77 -22.12 -1.06
N LEU A 24 -20.91 -21.10 -0.95
CA LEU A 24 -21.10 -19.93 -0.08
C LEU A 24 -22.43 -19.20 -0.31
N LEU A 25 -22.77 -18.90 -1.56
CA LEU A 25 -23.98 -18.13 -1.91
C LEU A 25 -25.26 -18.92 -1.62
N THR A 26 -25.27 -20.22 -1.95
CA THR A 26 -26.42 -21.10 -1.72
C THR A 26 -26.70 -21.25 -0.22
N GLU A 27 -25.66 -21.50 0.58
CA GLU A 27 -25.80 -21.59 2.04
C GLU A 27 -26.21 -20.26 2.66
N MET A 28 -25.80 -19.13 2.07
CA MET A 28 -26.20 -17.81 2.53
C MET A 28 -27.67 -17.51 2.25
N ASN A 29 -28.17 -17.84 1.05
CA ASN A 29 -29.59 -17.66 0.74
C ASN A 29 -30.46 -18.46 1.72
N LYS A 30 -30.11 -19.72 1.98
CA LYS A 30 -30.78 -20.57 2.98
C LYS A 30 -30.73 -19.98 4.40
N LEU A 31 -29.59 -19.38 4.78
CA LEU A 31 -29.47 -18.67 6.06
C LEU A 31 -30.41 -17.47 6.12
N MET A 32 -30.50 -16.64 5.07
CA MET A 32 -31.40 -15.48 5.06
C MET A 32 -32.85 -15.89 5.13
N ASP A 33 -33.25 -16.90 4.37
CA ASP A 33 -34.62 -17.43 4.41
C ASP A 33 -34.99 -17.89 5.82
N TYR A 34 -34.08 -18.65 6.46
CA TYR A 34 -34.24 -19.08 7.84
C TYR A 34 -34.36 -17.90 8.82
N LEU A 35 -33.54 -16.87 8.66
CA LEU A 35 -33.59 -15.69 9.52
C LEU A 35 -34.90 -14.92 9.36
N PHE A 36 -35.45 -14.80 8.15
CA PHE A 36 -36.76 -14.19 7.93
C PHE A 36 -37.90 -15.04 8.49
N GLU A 37 -37.91 -16.35 8.22
CA GLU A 37 -38.94 -17.28 8.70
C GLU A 37 -39.09 -17.27 10.22
N HIS A 38 -37.98 -17.07 10.94
CA HIS A 38 -37.95 -17.05 12.40
C HIS A 38 -37.93 -15.64 13.01
N ASN A 39 -38.25 -14.58 12.25
CA ASN A 39 -38.27 -13.19 12.73
C ASN A 39 -36.92 -12.71 13.33
N LEU A 40 -35.82 -13.28 12.85
CA LEU A 40 -34.45 -12.89 13.22
C LEU A 40 -33.86 -11.88 12.24
N ALA A 41 -34.52 -11.68 11.09
CA ALA A 41 -34.29 -10.60 10.14
C ALA A 41 -35.62 -9.97 9.71
N TYR A 42 -35.60 -8.68 9.36
CA TYR A 42 -36.77 -7.95 8.88
C TYR A 42 -36.38 -6.87 7.86
N ARG A 43 -37.36 -6.38 7.08
CA ARG A 43 -37.18 -5.25 6.17
C ARG A 43 -37.76 -3.98 6.77
N THR A 44 -37.05 -2.86 6.65
CA THR A 44 -37.53 -1.55 7.10
C THR A 44 -36.82 -0.41 6.40
N THR A 45 -37.39 0.79 6.44
CA THR A 45 -36.76 2.01 5.92
C THR A 45 -35.89 2.65 7.00
N VAL A 46 -34.59 2.79 6.72
CA VAL A 46 -33.62 3.35 7.68
C VAL A 46 -32.95 4.59 7.10
N ARG A 47 -32.90 5.66 7.90
CA ARG A 47 -32.14 6.87 7.57
C ARG A 47 -30.65 6.63 7.74
N CYS A 48 -29.85 7.07 6.77
CA CYS A 48 -28.39 6.89 6.80
C CYS A 48 -27.71 7.53 8.03
N SER A 49 -28.33 8.55 8.64
CA SER A 49 -27.83 9.26 9.82
C SER A 49 -27.58 8.35 11.03
N VAL A 50 -28.42 7.32 11.22
CA VAL A 50 -28.35 6.41 12.37
C VAL A 50 -27.59 5.11 12.09
N VAL A 51 -26.96 5.01 10.90
CA VAL A 51 -26.29 3.80 10.43
C VAL A 51 -24.78 4.02 10.34
N GLY A 52 -24.01 3.22 11.07
CA GLY A 52 -22.54 3.18 10.98
C GLY A 52 -22.05 2.00 10.15
N VAL A 53 -20.75 1.76 10.21
CA VAL A 53 -20.09 0.58 9.64
C VAL A 53 -19.80 -0.43 10.74
N HIS A 54 -20.11 -1.71 10.52
CA HIS A 54 -19.81 -2.73 11.51
C HIS A 54 -18.28 -2.90 11.65
N PRO A 55 -17.72 -3.08 12.86
CA PRO A 55 -16.27 -3.26 13.06
C PRO A 55 -15.64 -4.43 12.32
N GLN A 56 -16.43 -5.42 11.90
CA GLN A 56 -15.92 -6.53 11.09
C GLN A 56 -15.96 -6.24 9.58
N ASN A 57 -16.60 -5.15 9.13
CA ASN A 57 -16.80 -4.85 7.72
C ASN A 57 -15.49 -4.87 6.93
N ARG A 58 -15.49 -5.58 5.80
CA ARG A 58 -14.31 -5.80 4.95
C ARG A 58 -13.11 -6.27 5.75
N ASP A 59 -13.32 -7.31 6.56
CA ASP A 59 -12.28 -7.91 7.39
C ASP A 59 -11.64 -6.87 8.34
N GLY A 60 -12.46 -5.98 8.90
CA GLY A 60 -12.03 -4.95 9.86
C GLY A 60 -11.52 -3.64 9.28
N MET A 61 -11.49 -3.49 7.96
CA MET A 61 -11.04 -2.24 7.32
C MET A 61 -12.11 -1.14 7.31
N GLY A 62 -13.38 -1.52 7.22
CA GLY A 62 -14.47 -0.57 7.03
C GLY A 62 -14.52 0.01 5.61
N VAL A 63 -14.56 1.34 5.47
CA VAL A 63 -14.75 2.03 4.18
C VAL A 63 -13.55 2.88 3.79
N SER A 64 -13.28 2.96 2.48
CA SER A 64 -12.26 3.87 1.92
C SER A 64 -12.92 5.18 1.49
N CYS A 65 -12.35 6.32 1.90
CA CYS A 65 -12.85 7.64 1.49
C CYS A 65 -12.75 7.85 -0.02
N HIS A 66 -11.70 7.32 -0.67
CA HIS A 66 -11.54 7.36 -2.12
C HIS A 66 -12.66 6.59 -2.83
N HIS A 67 -12.95 5.35 -2.40
CA HIS A 67 -14.05 4.59 -2.98
C HIS A 67 -15.43 5.22 -2.73
N VAL A 68 -15.62 5.87 -1.58
CA VAL A 68 -16.84 6.62 -1.31
C VAL A 68 -16.97 7.79 -2.28
N ALA A 69 -15.91 8.57 -2.50
CA ALA A 69 -15.91 9.69 -3.44
C ALA A 69 -16.19 9.22 -4.89
N GLU A 70 -15.51 8.16 -5.36
CA GLU A 70 -15.74 7.59 -6.70
C GLU A 70 -17.15 7.00 -6.85
N LEU A 71 -17.70 6.40 -5.80
CA LEU A 71 -19.09 5.94 -5.79
C LEU A 71 -20.06 7.12 -5.91
N ILE A 72 -19.80 8.22 -5.21
CA ILE A 72 -20.65 9.42 -5.30
C ILE A 72 -20.66 9.96 -6.73
N LYS A 73 -19.48 10.11 -7.35
CA LYS A 73 -19.35 10.53 -8.76
C LYS A 73 -20.09 9.60 -9.70
N SER A 74 -19.93 8.30 -9.52
CA SER A 74 -20.57 7.28 -10.35
C SER A 74 -22.11 7.36 -10.27
N ILE A 75 -22.67 7.48 -9.06
CA ILE A 75 -24.12 7.60 -8.88
C ILE A 75 -24.63 8.93 -9.42
N HIS A 76 -23.88 10.03 -9.22
CA HIS A 76 -24.24 11.33 -9.77
C HIS A 76 -24.29 11.30 -11.30
N ALA A 77 -23.31 10.67 -11.95
CA ALA A 77 -23.24 10.58 -13.41
C ALA A 77 -24.27 9.62 -14.02
N LEU A 78 -24.55 8.48 -13.36
CA LEU A 78 -25.45 7.44 -13.89
C LEU A 78 -26.90 7.61 -13.46
N GLY A 79 -27.15 8.36 -12.39
CA GLY A 79 -28.42 8.39 -11.70
C GLY A 79 -28.50 7.36 -10.57
N PHE A 80 -29.23 7.71 -9.52
CA PHE A 80 -29.50 6.83 -8.39
C PHE A 80 -30.75 5.99 -8.67
N ASP A 81 -30.65 4.68 -8.49
CA ASP A 81 -31.78 3.76 -8.57
C ASP A 81 -31.97 3.04 -7.22
N PRO A 82 -33.07 3.30 -6.49
CA PRO A 82 -33.31 2.68 -5.19
C PRO A 82 -33.44 1.15 -5.28
N SER A 83 -33.84 0.60 -6.44
CA SER A 83 -33.96 -0.87 -6.63
C SER A 83 -32.60 -1.58 -6.63
N LYS A 84 -31.50 -0.85 -6.82
CA LYS A 84 -30.13 -1.38 -6.79
C LYS A 84 -29.49 -1.30 -5.40
N VAL A 85 -30.17 -0.70 -4.43
CA VAL A 85 -29.68 -0.63 -3.06
C VAL A 85 -29.92 -1.94 -2.35
N ASN A 86 -28.84 -2.66 -2.06
CA ASN A 86 -28.87 -3.86 -1.24
C ASN A 86 -28.07 -3.61 0.05
N MET A 87 -28.74 -3.15 1.10
CA MET A 87 -28.14 -2.93 2.41
C MET A 87 -28.59 -3.99 3.40
N LEU A 88 -27.59 -4.65 3.99
CA LEU A 88 -27.77 -5.58 5.10
C LEU A 88 -27.16 -4.94 6.36
N LEU A 89 -28.01 -4.75 7.36
CA LEU A 89 -27.67 -4.10 8.61
C LEU A 89 -27.76 -5.08 9.79
N VAL A 90 -27.11 -4.75 10.90
CA VAL A 90 -27.33 -5.36 12.21
C VAL A 90 -27.69 -4.29 13.23
N GLU A 91 -28.64 -4.61 14.11
CA GLU A 91 -29.03 -3.74 15.22
C GLU A 91 -27.91 -3.54 16.24
N MET A 92 -27.79 -2.31 16.72
CA MET A 92 -26.86 -1.90 17.77
C MET A 92 -27.65 -1.37 18.97
N TRP A 93 -27.48 -2.01 20.14
CA TRP A 93 -28.17 -1.59 21.36
C TRP A 93 -27.36 -0.54 22.15
N PRO A 94 -27.94 0.63 22.46
CA PRO A 94 -27.26 1.66 23.25
C PRO A 94 -26.71 1.11 24.57
N GLY A 95 -25.50 1.55 24.94
CA GLY A 95 -24.84 1.16 26.19
C GLY A 95 -24.18 -0.23 26.18
N THR A 96 -24.26 -0.98 25.09
CA THR A 96 -23.56 -2.27 24.97
C THR A 96 -22.08 -2.10 24.59
N PRO A 97 -21.17 -3.00 25.04
CA PRO A 97 -19.79 -3.01 24.61
C PRO A 97 -19.61 -3.07 23.09
N GLU A 98 -20.49 -3.80 22.39
CA GLU A 98 -20.50 -3.92 20.93
C GLU A 98 -20.78 -2.58 20.27
N THR A 99 -21.75 -1.82 20.79
CA THR A 99 -22.08 -0.48 20.27
C THR A 99 -20.97 0.51 20.56
N ALA A 100 -20.35 0.45 21.74
CA ALA A 100 -19.19 1.29 22.05
C ALA A 100 -18.02 1.02 21.09
N LYS A 101 -17.72 -0.26 20.81
CA LYS A 101 -16.70 -0.67 19.81
C LYS A 101 -17.05 -0.14 18.41
N ALA A 102 -18.31 -0.23 18.00
CA ALA A 102 -18.76 0.27 16.71
C ALA A 102 -18.63 1.79 16.60
N ILE A 103 -19.00 2.54 17.64
CA ILE A 103 -18.81 4.00 17.69
C ILE A 103 -17.33 4.34 17.54
N GLN A 104 -16.47 3.74 18.37
CA GLN A 104 -15.03 3.98 18.33
C GLN A 104 -14.43 3.66 16.95
N PHE A 105 -14.86 2.56 16.33
CA PHE A 105 -14.42 2.17 14.99
C PHE A 105 -14.80 3.22 13.94
N ASN A 106 -16.05 3.69 13.94
CA ASN A 106 -16.53 4.70 12.98
C ASN A 106 -15.89 6.07 13.21
N ASP A 107 -15.73 6.50 14.46
CA ASP A 107 -15.07 7.77 14.76
C ASP A 107 -13.60 7.76 14.35
N ARG A 108 -12.89 6.65 14.57
CA ARG A 108 -11.52 6.49 14.08
C ARG A 108 -11.45 6.66 12.55
N MET A 109 -12.35 6.02 11.80
CA MET A 109 -12.41 6.14 10.34
C MET A 109 -12.66 7.59 9.89
N ALA A 110 -13.60 8.28 10.55
CA ALA A 110 -13.89 9.69 10.23
C ALA A 110 -12.68 10.58 10.52
N MET A 111 -12.02 10.40 11.67
CA MET A 111 -10.87 11.22 12.07
C MET A 111 -9.67 11.06 11.12
N VAL A 112 -9.37 9.85 10.63
CA VAL A 112 -8.24 9.63 9.69
C VAL A 112 -8.53 10.07 8.26
N SER A 113 -9.77 10.46 7.94
CA SER A 113 -10.19 10.76 6.57
C SER A 113 -9.92 12.19 6.11
N SER A 114 -9.31 13.03 6.96
CA SER A 114 -9.13 14.48 6.71
C SER A 114 -10.45 15.19 6.35
N GLY A 115 -11.54 14.81 7.03
CA GLY A 115 -12.88 15.39 6.83
C GLY A 115 -13.62 14.89 5.59
N ARG A 116 -13.09 13.90 4.87
CA ARG A 116 -13.74 13.26 3.71
C ARG A 116 -14.81 12.23 4.10
N LEU A 117 -14.84 11.81 5.36
CA LEU A 117 -15.89 10.97 5.93
C LEU A 117 -16.49 11.65 7.18
N PRO A 118 -17.82 11.65 7.35
CA PRO A 118 -18.46 12.21 8.52
C PRO A 118 -18.35 11.30 9.76
N SER A 119 -18.27 11.88 10.95
CA SER A 119 -18.34 11.13 12.22
C SER A 119 -19.73 10.49 12.41
N VAL A 120 -19.76 9.40 13.17
CA VAL A 120 -21.03 8.76 13.54
C VAL A 120 -21.92 9.70 14.37
N ALA A 121 -21.29 10.56 15.18
CA ALA A 121 -21.95 11.49 16.11
C ALA A 121 -22.82 12.56 15.41
N CYS A 122 -22.55 12.86 14.14
CA CYS A 122 -23.31 13.87 13.39
C CYS A 122 -24.80 13.51 13.20
N GLY A 123 -25.17 12.23 13.31
CA GLY A 123 -26.50 11.73 12.92
C GLY A 123 -27.41 11.22 14.03
N GLY A 124 -27.06 11.50 15.28
CA GLY A 124 -27.74 10.98 16.45
C GLY A 124 -27.20 9.63 16.90
N PRO A 125 -27.89 8.92 17.81
CA PRO A 125 -27.40 7.67 18.36
C PRO A 125 -27.29 6.60 17.26
N LEU A 126 -26.17 5.90 17.23
CA LEU A 126 -25.96 4.73 16.38
C LEU A 126 -27.02 3.67 16.71
N ARG A 127 -27.83 3.29 15.71
CA ARG A 127 -28.87 2.25 15.85
C ARG A 127 -28.55 1.00 15.06
N TYR A 128 -27.79 1.14 13.97
CA TYR A 128 -27.48 0.04 13.08
C TYR A 128 -26.04 0.13 12.57
N CYS A 129 -25.47 -1.01 12.22
CA CYS A 129 -24.20 -1.09 11.52
C CYS A 129 -24.36 -1.86 10.20
N THR A 130 -23.73 -1.37 9.14
CA THR A 130 -23.70 -2.04 7.84
C THR A 130 -22.81 -3.29 7.88
N ILE A 131 -23.38 -4.41 7.45
CA ILE A 131 -22.66 -5.62 7.07
C ILE A 131 -22.35 -5.57 5.56
N GLN A 132 -23.35 -5.22 4.75
CA GLN A 132 -23.25 -4.99 3.31
C GLN A 132 -23.80 -3.60 2.96
N GLY A 133 -23.28 -2.99 1.89
CA GLY A 133 -23.66 -1.64 1.47
C GLY A 133 -23.01 -0.50 2.27
N SER A 134 -21.88 -0.77 2.95
CA SER A 134 -21.19 0.21 3.80
C SER A 134 -20.76 1.48 3.06
N HIS A 135 -20.24 1.35 1.83
CA HIS A 135 -19.86 2.51 1.01
C HIS A 135 -21.07 3.32 0.53
N THR A 136 -22.18 2.67 0.18
CA THR A 136 -23.43 3.35 -0.23
C THR A 136 -24.01 4.16 0.92
N ASN A 137 -24.09 3.57 2.12
CA ASN A 137 -24.52 4.30 3.30
C ASN A 137 -23.57 5.46 3.64
N MET A 138 -22.25 5.23 3.55
CA MET A 138 -21.27 6.28 3.82
C MET A 138 -21.31 7.41 2.78
N ALA A 139 -21.56 7.11 1.50
CA ALA A 139 -21.79 8.12 0.47
C ALA A 139 -22.99 9.00 0.80
N CYS A 140 -24.11 8.37 1.20
CA CYS A 140 -25.31 9.09 1.63
C CYS A 140 -25.03 9.99 2.86
N ARG A 141 -24.31 9.47 3.86
CA ARG A 141 -23.90 10.26 5.03
C ARG A 141 -22.97 11.42 4.64
N SER A 142 -22.03 11.20 3.73
CA SER A 142 -21.05 12.20 3.30
C SER A 142 -21.72 13.38 2.61
N LEU A 143 -22.77 13.12 1.81
CA LEU A 143 -23.63 14.15 1.25
C LEU A 143 -24.49 14.83 2.32
N LEU A 144 -25.08 14.07 3.24
CA LEU A 144 -25.93 14.61 4.31
C LEU A 144 -25.21 15.59 5.25
N TYR A 145 -23.95 15.32 5.55
CA TYR A 145 -23.16 16.12 6.51
C TYR A 145 -22.12 17.02 5.85
N GLY A 146 -22.12 17.13 4.53
CA GLY A 146 -21.16 17.96 3.80
C GLY A 146 -19.72 17.58 4.07
N ALA A 147 -19.33 16.35 3.72
CA ALA A 147 -17.94 15.93 3.77
C ALA A 147 -17.09 16.73 2.77
N ALA A 148 -15.80 16.87 3.06
CA ALA A 148 -14.86 17.52 2.14
C ALA A 148 -14.73 16.71 0.85
N SER A 149 -14.71 17.40 -0.30
CA SER A 149 -14.49 16.79 -1.61
C SER A 149 -13.77 17.77 -2.51
N ASP A 150 -12.97 17.24 -3.42
CA ASP A 150 -12.22 18.02 -4.42
C ASP A 150 -13.00 18.12 -5.75
N ASP A 151 -14.25 17.62 -5.80
CA ASP A 151 -15.08 17.59 -7.01
C ASP A 151 -16.03 18.81 -7.07
N PRO A 152 -15.75 19.81 -7.93
CA PRO A 152 -16.53 21.05 -8.00
C PRO A 152 -17.97 20.85 -8.50
N ALA A 153 -18.28 19.74 -9.18
CA ALA A 153 -19.65 19.45 -9.62
C ALA A 153 -20.55 19.06 -8.45
N LEU A 154 -19.96 18.52 -7.38
CA LEU A 154 -20.67 17.97 -6.22
C LEU A 154 -20.57 18.86 -4.98
N THR A 155 -19.73 19.89 -4.99
CA THR A 155 -19.50 20.76 -3.83
C THR A 155 -20.22 22.11 -3.89
N ASP A 156 -20.41 22.69 -2.72
CA ASP A 156 -20.74 24.11 -2.55
C ASP A 156 -19.49 25.01 -2.66
N SER A 157 -19.65 26.31 -2.44
CA SER A 157 -18.57 27.30 -2.47
C SER A 157 -17.52 27.13 -1.37
N SER A 158 -17.77 26.26 -0.38
CA SER A 158 -16.85 25.94 0.71
C SER A 158 -16.09 24.62 0.52
N GLY A 159 -16.25 23.96 -0.64
CA GLY A 159 -15.61 22.67 -0.94
C GLY A 159 -16.23 21.49 -0.19
N LYS A 160 -17.49 21.63 0.27
CA LYS A 160 -18.24 20.57 0.95
C LYS A 160 -19.27 19.97 0.02
N LEU A 161 -19.44 18.65 0.07
CA LEU A 161 -20.49 17.96 -0.67
C LEU A 161 -21.86 18.55 -0.35
N SER A 162 -22.69 18.77 -1.37
CA SER A 162 -24.02 19.33 -1.19
C SER A 162 -25.11 18.43 -1.75
N ILE A 163 -26.15 18.19 -0.95
CA ILE A 163 -27.36 17.46 -1.40
C ILE A 163 -28.07 18.19 -2.54
N ASP A 164 -27.91 19.50 -2.66
CA ASP A 164 -28.58 20.27 -3.72
C ASP A 164 -27.88 20.09 -5.08
N ARG A 165 -26.71 19.43 -5.10
CA ARG A 165 -25.94 19.10 -6.31
C ARG A 165 -26.26 17.73 -6.89
N ILE A 166 -27.17 16.95 -6.29
CA ILE A 166 -27.52 15.59 -6.74
C ILE A 166 -28.99 15.49 -7.18
N GLY A 167 -29.33 14.40 -7.87
CA GLY A 167 -30.70 14.13 -8.32
C GLY A 167 -31.70 14.02 -7.16
N SER A 168 -32.92 14.49 -7.40
CA SER A 168 -34.00 14.57 -6.38
C SER A 168 -34.35 13.22 -5.74
N GLN A 169 -34.33 12.12 -6.50
CA GLN A 169 -34.59 10.78 -5.99
C GLN A 169 -33.54 10.35 -4.96
N TRP A 170 -32.27 10.65 -5.21
CA TRP A 170 -31.20 10.33 -4.27
C TRP A 170 -31.26 11.22 -3.03
N ALA A 171 -31.51 12.52 -3.22
CA ALA A 171 -31.73 13.45 -2.12
C ALA A 171 -32.90 13.00 -1.21
N ALA A 172 -34.00 12.51 -1.80
CA ALA A 172 -35.12 11.95 -1.06
C ALA A 172 -34.73 10.69 -0.29
N ALA A 173 -33.98 9.76 -0.89
CA ALA A 173 -33.49 8.56 -0.23
C ALA A 173 -32.55 8.88 0.96
N ILE A 174 -31.72 9.93 0.84
CA ILE A 174 -30.85 10.38 1.93
C ILE A 174 -31.67 10.96 3.09
N LYS A 175 -32.66 11.81 2.80
CA LYS A 175 -33.49 12.49 3.79
C LYS A 175 -34.47 11.55 4.50
N ASN A 176 -35.14 10.71 3.72
CA ASN A 176 -36.26 9.87 4.20
C ASN A 176 -35.79 8.46 4.62
N GLY A 177 -34.61 8.03 4.16
CA GLY A 177 -34.09 6.70 4.37
C GLY A 177 -34.30 5.78 3.16
N MET A 178 -33.67 4.61 3.25
CA MET A 178 -33.69 3.58 2.22
C MET A 178 -34.19 2.27 2.82
N GLU A 179 -34.85 1.45 2.01
CA GLU A 179 -35.22 0.09 2.41
C GLU A 179 -33.94 -0.73 2.66
N CYS A 180 -33.91 -1.38 3.82
CA CYS A 180 -32.80 -2.19 4.28
C CYS A 180 -33.33 -3.53 4.78
N THR A 181 -32.50 -4.57 4.68
CA THR A 181 -32.66 -5.77 5.51
C THR A 181 -31.89 -5.59 6.80
N VAL A 182 -32.51 -5.88 7.93
CA VAL A 182 -31.94 -5.70 9.26
C VAL A 182 -31.93 -7.05 9.98
N LEU A 183 -30.76 -7.45 10.47
CA LEU A 183 -30.59 -8.55 11.40
C LEU A 183 -30.80 -8.05 12.82
N THR A 184 -31.60 -8.79 13.57
CA THR A 184 -31.76 -8.53 15.01
C THR A 184 -30.43 -8.70 15.73
N SER A 185 -30.21 -7.94 16.79
CA SER A 185 -28.96 -8.04 17.57
C SER A 185 -28.73 -9.46 18.11
N ALA A 186 -29.83 -10.20 18.36
CA ALA A 186 -29.80 -11.55 18.90
C ALA A 186 -28.98 -12.50 18.03
N VAL A 187 -28.97 -12.31 16.70
CA VAL A 187 -28.19 -13.12 15.77
C VAL A 187 -26.69 -12.90 15.98
N ALA A 188 -26.26 -11.64 15.99
CA ALA A 188 -24.85 -11.29 16.15
C ALA A 188 -24.31 -11.68 17.54
N THR A 189 -25.12 -11.52 18.59
CA THR A 189 -24.76 -11.97 19.94
C THR A 189 -24.68 -13.48 20.05
N ALA A 190 -25.59 -14.22 19.40
CA ALA A 190 -25.63 -15.67 19.46
C ALA A 190 -24.48 -16.34 18.70
N ASN A 191 -24.11 -15.79 17.55
CA ASN A 191 -23.00 -16.29 16.74
C ASN A 191 -22.33 -15.15 15.94
N PRO A 192 -21.26 -14.54 16.47
CA PRO A 192 -20.53 -13.47 15.79
C PRO A 192 -19.97 -13.85 14.41
N ASP A 193 -19.69 -15.13 14.16
CA ASP A 193 -19.13 -15.61 12.89
C ASP A 193 -20.11 -15.49 11.73
N ILE A 194 -21.41 -15.37 12.02
CA ILE A 194 -22.43 -15.08 11.01
C ILE A 194 -22.14 -13.75 10.31
N ILE A 195 -21.64 -12.74 11.04
CA ILE A 195 -21.31 -11.45 10.43
C ILE A 195 -20.20 -11.60 9.39
N SER A 196 -19.15 -12.35 9.73
CA SER A 196 -18.04 -12.67 8.82
C SER A 196 -18.52 -13.45 7.60
N LEU A 197 -19.43 -14.41 7.79
CA LEU A 197 -20.04 -15.19 6.70
C LEU A 197 -20.83 -14.30 5.73
N LEU A 198 -21.68 -13.44 6.26
CA LEU A 198 -22.52 -12.53 5.47
C LEU A 198 -21.67 -11.53 4.68
N GLN A 199 -20.55 -11.07 5.26
CA GLN A 199 -19.59 -10.22 4.55
C GLN A 199 -18.88 -10.97 3.44
N ALA A 200 -18.41 -12.19 3.70
CA ALA A 200 -17.76 -13.02 2.68
C ALA A 200 -18.71 -13.25 1.49
N SER A 201 -19.99 -13.51 1.75
CA SER A 201 -21.01 -13.65 0.70
C SER A 201 -21.22 -12.35 -0.07
N GLY A 202 -21.33 -11.22 0.63
CA GLY A 202 -21.48 -9.90 -0.01
C GLY A 202 -20.30 -9.57 -0.90
N ASN A 203 -19.08 -9.87 -0.44
CA ASN A 203 -17.86 -9.70 -1.22
C ASN A 203 -17.85 -10.64 -2.44
N ALA A 204 -18.25 -11.91 -2.31
CA ALA A 204 -18.29 -12.84 -3.44
C ALA A 204 -19.26 -12.37 -4.54
N VAL A 205 -20.43 -11.85 -4.18
CA VAL A 205 -21.35 -11.22 -5.16
C VAL A 205 -20.74 -9.96 -5.74
N GLN A 206 -20.10 -9.13 -4.90
CA GLN A 206 -19.44 -7.93 -5.36
C GLN A 206 -18.26 -8.24 -6.27
N GLN A 207 -17.49 -9.32 -6.11
CA GLN A 207 -16.36 -9.66 -6.99
C GLN A 207 -16.77 -9.89 -8.45
N ILE A 208 -18.02 -10.30 -8.68
CA ILE A 208 -18.59 -10.36 -10.03
C ILE A 208 -18.72 -8.94 -10.65
N SER A 209 -18.73 -7.90 -9.81
CA SER A 209 -18.98 -6.49 -10.17
C SER A 209 -17.86 -5.47 -9.82
N LYS A 210 -17.01 -5.72 -8.80
CA LYS A 210 -15.94 -4.89 -8.22
C LYS A 210 -14.93 -5.74 -7.43
N GLU A 211 -13.65 -5.53 -7.66
CA GLU A 211 -12.56 -6.39 -7.17
C GLU A 211 -12.28 -6.23 -5.66
N GLU A 212 -12.06 -7.34 -4.95
CA GLU A 212 -11.51 -7.36 -3.59
C GLU A 212 -10.02 -7.00 -3.61
N ASP A 213 -9.59 -6.05 -2.79
CA ASP A 213 -8.20 -5.57 -2.76
C ASP A 213 -7.26 -6.46 -1.91
N GLU A 214 -5.97 -6.47 -2.25
CA GLU A 214 -4.95 -7.29 -1.56
C GLU A 214 -4.75 -6.90 -0.08
N ILE A 215 -5.04 -5.66 0.30
CA ILE A 215 -4.95 -5.21 1.71
C ILE A 215 -6.09 -5.81 2.53
N GLN A 216 -7.29 -5.95 1.96
CA GLN A 216 -8.39 -6.67 2.56
C GLN A 216 -8.01 -8.13 2.83
N VAL A 217 -7.44 -8.79 1.82
CA VAL A 217 -7.00 -10.18 1.96
C VAL A 217 -5.90 -10.31 3.02
N SER A 218 -4.99 -9.34 3.09
CA SER A 218 -3.95 -9.27 4.13
C SER A 218 -4.54 -9.16 5.54
N ASN A 219 -5.57 -8.30 5.73
CA ASN A 219 -6.28 -8.19 7.01
C ASN A 219 -6.97 -9.49 7.41
N ARG A 220 -7.66 -10.13 6.47
CA ARG A 220 -8.30 -11.43 6.72
C ARG A 220 -7.27 -12.47 7.15
N ILE A 221 -6.13 -12.51 6.47
CA ILE A 221 -5.05 -13.44 6.82
C ILE A 221 -4.55 -13.17 8.25
N ILE A 222 -4.26 -11.91 8.59
CA ILE A 222 -3.76 -11.55 9.93
C ILE A 222 -4.78 -11.91 11.02
N GLN A 223 -6.06 -11.60 10.81
CA GLN A 223 -7.12 -11.99 11.75
C GLN A 223 -7.20 -13.50 11.90
N THR A 224 -7.13 -14.24 10.80
CA THR A 224 -7.20 -15.70 10.82
C THR A 224 -5.97 -16.31 11.52
N ILE A 225 -4.77 -15.73 11.33
CA ILE A 225 -3.56 -16.10 12.07
C ILE A 225 -3.75 -15.89 13.57
N ASN A 226 -4.19 -14.70 13.98
CA ASN A 226 -4.39 -14.34 15.38
C ASN A 226 -5.44 -15.23 16.05
N SER A 227 -6.54 -15.52 15.36
CA SER A 227 -7.59 -16.44 15.85
C SER A 227 -7.05 -17.86 16.00
N TYR A 228 -6.30 -18.36 15.00
CA TYR A 228 -5.70 -19.70 15.06
C TYR A 228 -4.70 -19.83 16.20
N GLN A 229 -3.81 -18.85 16.37
CA GLN A 229 -2.83 -18.83 17.45
C GLN A 229 -3.51 -18.78 18.82
N SER A 230 -4.59 -18.00 18.95
CA SER A 230 -5.36 -17.91 20.19
C SER A 230 -6.06 -19.22 20.55
N LEU A 231 -6.52 -19.98 19.55
CA LEU A 231 -7.22 -21.26 19.74
C LEU A 231 -6.27 -22.46 19.94
N HIS A 232 -5.13 -22.48 19.24
CA HIS A 232 -4.25 -23.65 19.17
C HIS A 232 -2.88 -23.45 19.84
N GLY A 233 -2.57 -22.24 20.31
CA GLY A 233 -1.30 -21.92 20.98
C GLY A 233 -0.06 -22.04 20.08
N LYS A 234 -0.24 -22.13 18.76
CA LYS A 234 0.85 -22.31 17.78
C LYS A 234 0.60 -21.50 16.52
N THR A 235 1.68 -21.19 15.82
CA THR A 235 1.64 -20.53 14.52
C THR A 235 1.03 -21.45 13.45
N PRO A 236 0.04 -20.99 12.67
CA PRO A 236 -0.55 -21.79 11.60
C PRO A 236 0.41 -21.98 10.42
N LEU A 237 0.21 -23.07 9.67
CA LEU A 237 0.65 -23.21 8.29
C LEU A 237 -0.40 -22.63 7.35
N TRP A 238 -0.02 -22.29 6.11
CA TRP A 238 -0.99 -21.81 5.10
C TRP A 238 -2.13 -22.81 4.89
N SER A 239 -1.83 -24.10 4.86
CA SER A 239 -2.83 -25.17 4.73
C SER A 239 -3.90 -25.13 5.82
N ASP A 240 -3.57 -24.68 7.03
CA ASP A 240 -4.49 -24.66 8.17
C ASP A 240 -5.58 -23.59 8.03
N ILE A 241 -5.29 -22.49 7.33
CA ILE A 241 -6.17 -21.32 7.26
C ILE A 241 -6.66 -20.98 5.85
N SER A 242 -6.05 -21.58 4.81
CA SER A 242 -6.29 -21.25 3.40
C SER A 242 -7.76 -21.34 2.99
N ASN A 243 -8.47 -22.38 3.42
CA ASN A 243 -9.91 -22.56 3.10
C ASN A 243 -10.77 -21.42 3.65
N GLN A 244 -10.44 -20.90 4.83
CA GLN A 244 -11.15 -19.77 5.43
C GLN A 244 -10.80 -18.46 4.71
N VAL A 245 -9.51 -18.23 4.44
CA VAL A 245 -9.03 -17.02 3.78
C VAL A 245 -9.58 -16.90 2.35
N LEU A 246 -9.56 -18.00 1.59
CA LEU A 246 -9.95 -18.05 0.19
C LEU A 246 -11.45 -18.27 -0.03
N ARG A 247 -12.27 -18.23 1.03
CA ARG A 247 -13.72 -18.48 0.96
C ARG A 247 -14.45 -17.52 0.02
N SER A 248 -14.02 -16.25 -0.06
CA SER A 248 -14.57 -15.26 -1.00
C SER A 248 -14.06 -15.39 -2.44
N GLN A 249 -13.18 -16.37 -2.71
CA GLN A 249 -12.49 -16.56 -4.00
C GLN A 249 -11.76 -15.31 -4.52
N PRO A 250 -10.89 -14.66 -3.70
CA PRO A 250 -10.20 -13.44 -4.11
C PRO A 250 -9.40 -13.62 -5.40
N LYS A 251 -9.43 -12.61 -6.28
CA LYS A 251 -8.65 -12.60 -7.52
C LYS A 251 -7.15 -12.76 -7.27
N CYS A 252 -6.66 -12.18 -6.17
CA CYS A 252 -5.28 -12.34 -5.71
C CYS A 252 -5.00 -13.66 -4.97
N LYS A 253 -5.85 -14.70 -5.13
CA LYS A 253 -5.65 -16.04 -4.52
C LYS A 253 -4.28 -16.64 -4.80
N GLU A 254 -3.69 -16.35 -5.96
CA GLU A 254 -2.36 -16.81 -6.33
C GLU A 254 -1.27 -16.13 -5.48
N ALA A 255 -1.46 -14.86 -5.12
CA ALA A 255 -0.56 -14.10 -4.26
C ALA A 255 -0.81 -14.37 -2.76
N ALA A 256 -1.98 -14.90 -2.38
CA ALA A 256 -2.37 -15.10 -0.98
C ALA A 256 -1.38 -15.90 -0.12
N PRO A 257 -0.70 -16.96 -0.62
CA PRO A 257 0.36 -17.62 0.15
C PRO A 257 1.55 -16.70 0.46
N SER A 258 1.95 -15.84 -0.48
CA SER A 258 3.01 -14.86 -0.26
C SER A 258 2.55 -13.72 0.66
N ILE A 259 1.29 -13.28 0.55
CA ILE A 259 0.70 -12.34 1.52
C ILE A 259 0.72 -12.96 2.92
N PHE A 260 0.38 -14.24 3.06
CA PHE A 260 0.46 -14.95 4.34
C PHE A 260 1.86 -14.97 4.92
N LEU A 261 2.89 -15.25 4.10
CA LEU A 261 4.27 -15.20 4.56
C LEU A 261 4.67 -13.79 5.02
N PHE A 262 4.27 -12.75 4.28
CA PHE A 262 4.49 -11.37 4.69
C PHE A 262 3.83 -11.07 6.04
N SER A 263 2.53 -11.38 6.16
CA SER A 263 1.74 -11.17 7.37
C SER A 263 2.36 -11.87 8.57
N LEU A 264 2.74 -13.14 8.40
CA LEU A 264 3.30 -13.93 9.48
C LEU A 264 4.65 -13.39 9.96
N LYS A 265 5.51 -12.96 9.04
CA LYS A 265 6.89 -12.54 9.37
C LYS A 265 7.00 -11.09 9.81
N TYR A 266 6.22 -10.21 9.20
CA TYR A 266 6.45 -8.77 9.25
C TYR A 266 5.29 -7.98 9.83
N SER A 267 4.13 -8.60 10.08
CA SER A 267 3.02 -7.95 10.78
C SER A 267 2.97 -8.29 12.28
N ALA A 268 3.98 -8.98 12.80
CA ALA A 268 4.06 -9.39 14.20
C ALA A 268 4.13 -8.17 15.14
N GLY A 269 3.25 -8.14 16.16
CA GLY A 269 3.14 -7.04 17.14
C GLY A 269 2.05 -6.00 16.84
N ASP A 270 1.21 -6.22 15.82
CA ASP A 270 0.01 -5.45 15.37
C ASP A 270 0.23 -3.96 15.00
N ALA A 271 1.13 -3.24 15.69
CA ALA A 271 1.29 -1.80 15.53
C ALA A 271 1.70 -1.38 14.10
N PHE A 272 2.69 -2.05 13.48
CA PHE A 272 3.14 -1.71 12.13
C PHE A 272 2.08 -1.95 11.06
N TRP A 273 1.37 -3.08 11.16
CA TRP A 273 0.29 -3.39 10.23
C TRP A 273 -0.88 -2.43 10.39
N THR A 274 -1.34 -2.21 11.64
CA THR A 274 -2.44 -1.28 11.93
C THR A 274 -2.13 0.14 11.42
N GLU A 275 -0.89 0.63 11.59
CA GLU A 275 -0.48 1.93 11.05
C GLU A 275 -0.45 1.94 9.51
N THR A 276 -0.03 0.84 8.89
CA THR A 276 0.08 0.71 7.43
C THR A 276 -1.28 0.61 6.75
N GLU A 277 -2.12 -0.28 7.23
CA GLU A 277 -3.49 -0.47 6.79
C GLU A 277 -4.29 0.83 6.94
N SER A 278 -4.20 1.49 8.10
CA SER A 278 -4.95 2.72 8.33
C SER A 278 -4.52 3.85 7.38
N TYR A 279 -3.23 3.95 7.06
CA TYR A 279 -2.74 4.94 6.11
C TYR A 279 -3.18 4.62 4.68
N ILE A 280 -3.02 3.37 4.24
CA ILE A 280 -3.43 2.93 2.89
C ILE A 280 -4.95 3.08 2.70
N ARG A 281 -5.75 2.81 3.73
CA ARG A 281 -7.21 3.01 3.63
C ARG A 281 -7.59 4.49 3.41
N ALA A 282 -6.85 5.41 4.05
CA ALA A 282 -7.11 6.84 3.99
C ALA A 282 -6.55 7.52 2.72
N HIS A 283 -5.42 7.04 2.21
CA HIS A 283 -4.64 7.72 1.16
C HIS A 283 -4.33 6.84 -0.06
N GLY A 284 -4.61 5.54 0.04
CA GLY A 284 -4.26 4.55 -0.96
C GLY A 284 -5.29 4.41 -2.07
N LEU A 285 -4.87 3.68 -3.11
CA LEU A 285 -5.65 3.34 -4.30
C LEU A 285 -5.95 1.84 -4.30
N SER A 286 -7.08 1.44 -4.89
CA SER A 286 -7.36 0.01 -5.10
C SER A 286 -6.44 -0.58 -6.15
N ARG A 287 -5.58 -1.52 -5.75
CA ARG A 287 -4.51 -2.08 -6.57
C ARG A 287 -4.23 -3.53 -6.20
N ASN A 288 -3.71 -4.26 -7.19
CA ASN A 288 -3.13 -5.59 -7.02
C ASN A 288 -1.64 -5.51 -7.38
N LEU A 289 -0.75 -5.80 -6.43
CA LEU A 289 0.69 -5.83 -6.60
C LEU A 289 1.17 -7.13 -7.27
N GLY A 290 0.39 -8.20 -7.14
CA GLY A 290 0.67 -9.50 -7.75
C GLY A 290 1.69 -10.36 -6.99
N LEU A 291 1.72 -11.65 -7.35
CA LEU A 291 2.48 -12.70 -6.66
C LEU A 291 3.98 -12.37 -6.54
N GLU A 292 4.63 -11.93 -7.62
CA GLU A 292 6.07 -11.68 -7.60
C GLU A 292 6.43 -10.55 -6.63
N THR A 293 5.64 -9.48 -6.58
CA THR A 293 5.89 -8.35 -5.68
C THR A 293 5.77 -8.80 -4.23
N TRP A 294 4.68 -9.51 -3.88
CA TRP A 294 4.50 -10.06 -2.53
C TRP A 294 5.57 -11.07 -2.15
N THR A 295 6.00 -11.90 -3.10
CA THR A 295 7.08 -12.86 -2.88
C THR A 295 8.38 -12.14 -2.54
N ASN A 296 8.74 -11.11 -3.31
CA ASN A 296 9.92 -10.29 -3.01
C ASN A 296 9.80 -9.59 -1.65
N LEU A 297 8.64 -9.01 -1.33
CA LEU A 297 8.35 -8.41 -0.02
C LEU A 297 8.36 -9.42 1.14
N SER A 298 8.29 -10.71 0.86
CA SER A 298 8.30 -11.80 1.85
C SER A 298 9.66 -12.49 2.03
N THR A 299 10.62 -12.17 1.16
CA THR A 299 11.96 -12.78 1.15
C THR A 299 12.75 -12.43 2.39
N ASP A 300 13.39 -13.42 3.02
CA ASP A 300 14.25 -13.20 4.18
C ASP A 300 15.52 -12.44 3.83
N LEU A 301 15.93 -11.53 4.71
CA LEU A 301 17.21 -10.84 4.64
C LEU A 301 18.11 -11.35 5.75
N LYS A 302 19.39 -11.55 5.45
CA LYS A 302 20.39 -11.86 6.47
C LYS A 302 20.58 -10.64 7.37
N GLY A 303 20.33 -10.79 8.68
CA GLY A 303 20.45 -9.71 9.67
C GLY A 303 19.09 -9.17 10.13
N ASP A 304 18.94 -7.85 10.14
CA ASP A 304 17.71 -7.16 10.55
C ASP A 304 16.52 -7.56 9.64
N ALA A 305 15.36 -7.86 10.24
CA ALA A 305 14.11 -8.19 9.55
C ALA A 305 13.57 -6.99 8.73
N ARG A 306 14.06 -5.77 9.00
CA ARG A 306 13.71 -4.52 8.28
C ARG A 306 12.21 -4.30 8.15
N VAL A 307 11.49 -4.63 9.22
CA VAL A 307 10.03 -4.59 9.27
C VAL A 307 9.50 -3.22 8.83
N TRP A 308 9.99 -2.14 9.45
CA TRP A 308 9.55 -0.79 9.13
C TRP A 308 9.75 -0.45 7.64
N TYR A 309 10.94 -0.71 7.10
CA TYR A 309 11.24 -0.45 5.69
C TYR A 309 10.30 -1.19 4.72
N ARG A 310 9.93 -2.44 5.03
CA ARG A 310 8.94 -3.21 4.24
C ARG A 310 7.56 -2.57 4.27
N HIS A 311 7.13 -2.09 5.44
CA HIS A 311 5.86 -1.38 5.57
C HIS A 311 5.88 -0.03 4.82
N MET A 312 7.01 0.68 4.80
CA MET A 312 7.18 1.89 3.98
C MET A 312 7.06 1.57 2.48
N LEU A 313 7.71 0.50 2.01
CA LEU A 313 7.56 0.02 0.63
C LEU A 313 6.10 -0.33 0.30
N LEU A 314 5.38 -0.96 1.24
CA LEU A 314 3.97 -1.31 1.08
C LEU A 314 3.08 -0.05 0.97
N LYS A 315 3.26 0.94 1.86
CA LYS A 315 2.57 2.24 1.76
C LYS A 315 2.85 2.92 0.42
N PHE A 316 4.11 2.95 -0.01
CA PHE A 316 4.47 3.50 -1.31
C PHE A 316 3.78 2.78 -2.47
N ALA A 317 3.70 1.45 -2.42
CA ALA A 317 3.07 0.64 -3.48
C ALA A 317 1.58 0.95 -3.67
N PHE A 318 0.86 1.17 -2.56
CA PHE A 318 -0.58 1.43 -2.58
C PHE A 318 -0.96 2.91 -2.68
N CYS A 319 -0.12 3.84 -2.23
CA CYS A 319 -0.47 5.27 -2.15
C CYS A 319 0.13 6.14 -3.27
N ASN A 320 1.13 5.68 -4.02
CA ASN A 320 1.71 6.51 -5.09
C ASN A 320 0.84 6.53 -6.35
N ALA A 321 0.25 7.68 -6.68
CA ALA A 321 -0.68 7.85 -7.80
C ALA A 321 -0.08 7.48 -9.17
N GLU A 322 1.21 7.76 -9.41
CA GLU A 322 1.75 7.74 -10.77
C GLU A 322 2.48 6.44 -11.16
N ARG A 323 3.05 5.71 -10.19
CA ARG A 323 3.76 4.45 -10.49
C ARG A 323 3.71 3.46 -9.34
N VAL A 324 3.13 2.30 -9.60
CA VAL A 324 3.09 1.15 -8.68
C VAL A 324 4.52 0.66 -8.44
N LEU A 325 4.81 0.23 -7.21
CA LEU A 325 6.03 -0.53 -6.91
C LEU A 325 6.00 -1.82 -7.74
N SER A 326 6.87 -1.93 -8.74
CA SER A 326 6.96 -3.16 -9.55
C SER A 326 7.65 -4.29 -8.78
N ALA A 327 7.47 -5.53 -9.23
CA ALA A 327 8.22 -6.67 -8.70
C ALA A 327 9.75 -6.46 -8.81
N SER A 328 10.21 -5.83 -9.89
CA SER A 328 11.62 -5.46 -10.07
C SER A 328 12.09 -4.44 -9.02
N ASP A 329 11.27 -3.42 -8.75
CA ASP A 329 11.57 -2.44 -7.70
C ASP A 329 11.65 -3.12 -6.33
N ALA A 330 10.66 -3.95 -5.98
CA ALA A 330 10.64 -4.69 -4.71
C ALA A 330 11.87 -5.60 -4.56
N LYS A 331 12.22 -6.34 -5.62
CA LYS A 331 13.43 -7.17 -5.66
C LYS A 331 14.68 -6.32 -5.48
N LYS A 332 14.84 -5.22 -6.21
CA LYS A 332 16.00 -4.33 -6.14
C LYS A 332 16.12 -3.71 -4.74
N ALA A 333 15.02 -3.21 -4.19
CA ALA A 333 14.92 -2.59 -2.87
C ALA A 333 15.35 -3.53 -1.73
N LEU A 334 15.22 -4.84 -1.93
CA LEU A 334 15.52 -5.86 -0.92
C LEU A 334 16.78 -6.69 -1.21
N SER A 335 17.41 -6.55 -2.39
CA SER A 335 18.61 -7.33 -2.75
C SER A 335 19.84 -6.48 -3.07
N ASN A 336 19.67 -5.20 -3.43
CA ASN A 336 20.78 -4.33 -3.78
C ASN A 336 21.47 -3.79 -2.51
N LYS A 337 22.77 -4.07 -2.35
CA LYS A 337 23.55 -3.69 -1.16
C LYS A 337 23.57 -2.19 -0.87
N GLU A 338 23.70 -1.35 -1.91
CA GLU A 338 23.74 0.11 -1.74
C GLU A 338 22.38 0.65 -1.31
N LEU A 339 21.28 0.19 -1.94
CA LEU A 339 19.93 0.57 -1.49
C LEU A 339 19.65 0.05 -0.08
N LEU A 340 20.13 -1.14 0.27
CA LEU A 340 19.98 -1.67 1.62
C LEU A 340 20.80 -0.86 2.65
N LYS A 341 21.94 -0.28 2.27
CA LYS A 341 22.70 0.62 3.13
C LYS A 341 21.95 1.95 3.31
N GLU A 342 21.44 2.50 2.21
CA GLU A 342 20.68 3.76 2.24
C GLU A 342 19.32 3.63 2.95
N ALA A 343 18.68 2.45 2.89
CA ALA A 343 17.47 2.17 3.64
C ALA A 343 17.66 2.31 5.17
N VAL A 344 18.88 2.08 5.69
CA VAL A 344 19.19 2.31 7.12
C VAL A 344 19.14 3.80 7.44
N ASN A 345 19.68 4.64 6.57
CA ASN A 345 19.63 6.10 6.72
C ASN A 345 18.19 6.61 6.65
N LEU A 346 17.41 6.10 5.70
CA LEU A 346 15.98 6.39 5.58
C LEU A 346 15.19 6.05 6.85
N VAL A 347 15.44 4.88 7.46
CA VAL A 347 14.79 4.50 8.73
C VAL A 347 15.27 5.38 9.89
N LYS A 348 16.54 5.81 9.90
CA LYS A 348 17.07 6.78 10.89
C LYS A 348 16.32 8.12 10.80
N VAL A 349 16.14 8.66 9.60
CA VAL A 349 15.40 9.92 9.37
C VAL A 349 13.94 9.78 9.83
N ALA A 350 13.27 8.69 9.45
CA ALA A 350 11.91 8.38 9.88
C ALA A 350 11.78 8.29 11.42
N ALA A 351 12.75 7.67 12.09
CA ALA A 351 12.77 7.57 13.55
C ALA A 351 13.02 8.91 14.24
N GLN A 352 13.94 9.72 13.73
CA GLN A 352 14.19 11.08 14.24
C GLN A 352 12.93 11.95 14.12
N TRP A 353 12.24 11.90 12.97
CA TRP A 353 10.96 12.59 12.76
C TRP A 353 9.90 12.13 13.74
N LYS A 354 9.71 10.82 13.90
CA LYS A 354 8.73 10.28 14.84
C LYS A 354 9.00 10.75 16.28
N ASN A 355 10.25 10.75 16.73
CA ASN A 355 10.62 11.17 18.08
C ASN A 355 10.31 12.65 18.33
N ILE A 356 10.59 13.54 17.36
CA ILE A 356 10.27 14.97 17.49
C ILE A 356 8.76 15.16 17.48
N ALA A 357 8.05 14.56 16.50
CA ALA A 357 6.62 14.75 16.34
C ALA A 357 5.81 14.26 17.56
N GLN A 358 6.26 13.19 18.22
CA GLN A 358 5.63 12.69 19.45
C GLN A 358 5.60 13.73 20.57
N THR A 359 6.62 14.60 20.66
CA THR A 359 6.66 15.66 21.69
C THR A 359 5.62 16.77 21.45
N LEU A 360 5.16 16.92 20.20
CA LEU A 360 4.18 17.93 19.80
C LEU A 360 2.72 17.46 19.97
N CYS A 361 2.52 16.14 20.12
CA CYS A 361 1.22 15.51 19.97
C CYS A 361 0.68 14.91 21.28
N ALA A 362 0.27 15.78 22.20
CA ALA A 362 -0.22 15.38 23.52
C ALA A 362 -1.62 14.72 23.49
N ASP A 363 -2.54 15.24 22.68
CA ASP A 363 -3.91 14.73 22.57
C ASP A 363 -4.09 13.77 21.38
N GLU A 364 -5.18 12.97 21.43
CA GLU A 364 -5.46 11.94 20.43
C GLU A 364 -5.65 12.49 19.01
N LYS A 365 -6.19 13.70 18.85
CA LYS A 365 -6.37 14.31 17.52
C LYS A 365 -5.00 14.62 16.91
N LYS A 366 -4.09 15.21 17.69
CA LYS A 366 -2.72 15.50 17.24
C LYS A 366 -1.92 14.23 16.97
N LYS A 367 -2.04 13.19 17.81
CA LYS A 367 -1.39 11.89 17.57
C LYS A 367 -1.84 11.25 16.26
N LEU A 368 -3.08 11.46 15.86
CA LEU A 368 -3.59 10.96 14.60
C LEU A 368 -3.05 11.74 13.40
N ALA A 369 -3.00 13.08 13.49
CA ALA A 369 -2.35 13.93 12.49
C ALA A 369 -0.88 13.50 12.29
N MET A 370 -0.15 13.28 13.40
CA MET A 370 1.21 12.74 13.38
C MET A 370 1.29 11.41 12.61
N LYS A 371 0.38 10.47 12.85
CA LYS A 371 0.36 9.18 12.13
C LYS A 371 0.13 9.36 10.62
N SER A 372 -0.72 10.31 10.22
CA SER A 372 -0.95 10.62 8.81
C SER A 372 0.31 11.20 8.17
N HIS A 373 0.90 12.23 8.78
CA HIS A 373 2.14 12.88 8.31
C HIS A 373 3.34 11.93 8.28
N MET A 374 3.44 11.01 9.26
CA MET A 374 4.42 9.94 9.25
C MET A 374 4.30 9.08 7.98
N GLY A 375 3.08 8.69 7.60
CA GLY A 375 2.86 7.90 6.39
C GLY A 375 3.21 8.67 5.11
N HIS A 376 2.93 9.97 5.04
CA HIS A 376 3.36 10.83 3.92
C HIS A 376 4.88 10.85 3.80
N LEU A 377 5.57 11.16 4.92
CA LEU A 377 7.03 11.14 4.97
C LEU A 377 7.58 9.80 4.48
N GLU A 378 7.04 8.69 4.95
CA GLU A 378 7.53 7.36 4.57
C GLU A 378 7.40 7.09 3.06
N VAL A 379 6.28 7.50 2.44
CA VAL A 379 6.08 7.41 0.99
C VAL A 379 7.10 8.29 0.24
N HIS A 380 7.35 9.52 0.72
CA HIS A 380 8.34 10.41 0.11
C HIS A 380 9.77 9.86 0.21
N LEU A 381 10.14 9.31 1.37
CA LEU A 381 11.46 8.72 1.58
C LEU A 381 11.70 7.53 0.64
N ILE A 382 10.72 6.66 0.44
CA ILE A 382 10.82 5.57 -0.55
C ILE A 382 10.92 6.11 -1.98
N SER A 383 10.19 7.18 -2.29
CA SER A 383 10.26 7.84 -3.61
C SER A 383 11.66 8.36 -3.92
N ILE A 384 12.33 8.94 -2.91
CA ILE A 384 13.72 9.40 -2.99
C ILE A 384 14.67 8.20 -3.14
N LEU A 385 14.56 7.19 -2.28
CA LEU A 385 15.41 6.00 -2.30
C LEU A 385 15.37 5.26 -3.65
N LEU A 386 14.18 5.16 -4.25
CA LEU A 386 13.97 4.51 -5.54
C LEU A 386 14.22 5.44 -6.75
N ASP A 387 14.74 6.65 -6.52
CA ASP A 387 15.05 7.65 -7.54
C ASP A 387 13.88 7.89 -8.51
N ARG A 388 12.68 8.10 -7.96
CA ARG A 388 11.49 8.33 -8.78
C ARG A 388 11.57 9.72 -9.43
N LYS A 389 11.32 9.77 -10.74
CA LYS A 389 11.44 10.99 -11.56
C LYS A 389 10.54 12.15 -11.13
N LYS A 390 9.40 11.85 -10.52
CA LYS A 390 8.39 12.82 -10.07
C LYS A 390 8.27 12.82 -8.54
N ARG A 391 9.39 12.64 -7.85
CA ARG A 391 9.43 12.82 -6.39
C ARG A 391 9.16 14.29 -6.04
N GLN A 392 8.44 14.51 -4.95
CA GLN A 392 8.11 15.85 -4.47
C GLN A 392 9.32 16.57 -3.86
N TYR A 393 10.25 15.81 -3.28
CA TYR A 393 11.41 16.32 -2.57
C TYR A 393 12.68 15.68 -3.11
N GLU A 394 13.78 16.43 -3.13
CA GLU A 394 15.06 15.96 -3.65
C GLU A 394 15.86 15.15 -2.63
N THR A 395 15.75 15.52 -1.34
CA THR A 395 16.52 14.91 -0.26
C THR A 395 15.60 14.42 0.87
N MET A 396 16.10 13.45 1.65
CA MET A 396 15.37 12.93 2.82
C MET A 396 15.17 14.00 3.90
N GLY A 397 16.16 14.87 4.09
CA GLY A 397 16.10 16.00 5.04
C GLY A 397 15.03 17.01 4.65
N GLN A 398 14.94 17.37 3.37
CA GLN A 398 13.89 18.25 2.85
C GLN A 398 12.51 17.64 3.09
N ALA A 399 12.30 16.37 2.75
CA ALA A 399 11.03 15.68 2.99
C ALA A 399 10.63 15.67 4.48
N ALA A 400 11.58 15.40 5.38
CA ALA A 400 11.35 15.38 6.83
C ALA A 400 10.98 16.78 7.36
N LYS A 401 11.68 17.82 6.91
CA LYS A 401 11.44 19.21 7.30
C LYS A 401 10.05 19.69 6.86
N GLU A 402 9.68 19.46 5.61
CA GLU A 402 8.39 19.89 5.07
C GLU A 402 7.22 19.15 5.72
N CYS A 403 7.32 17.81 5.88
CA CYS A 403 6.28 17.04 6.59
C CYS A 403 6.14 17.48 8.07
N MET A 404 7.23 17.90 8.71
CA MET A 404 7.18 18.44 10.08
C MET A 404 6.49 19.81 10.11
N ALA A 405 6.77 20.68 9.13
CA ALA A 405 6.13 21.99 9.02
C ALA A 405 4.61 21.85 8.83
N GLU A 406 4.18 20.94 7.95
CA GLU A 406 2.76 20.64 7.73
C GLU A 406 2.07 20.14 9.01
N LEU A 407 2.71 19.23 9.76
CA LEU A 407 2.20 18.77 11.05
C LEU A 407 2.06 19.92 12.06
N VAL A 408 3.07 20.79 12.15
CA VAL A 408 3.06 21.94 13.06
C VAL A 408 1.91 22.89 12.71
N THR A 409 1.72 23.18 11.42
CA THR A 409 0.60 24.00 10.92
C THR A 409 -0.75 23.37 11.27
N GLU A 410 -0.94 22.07 11.05
CA GLU A 410 -2.22 21.39 11.31
C GLU A 410 -2.52 21.30 12.82
N THR A 411 -1.50 21.09 13.65
CA THR A 411 -1.66 20.91 15.09
C THR A 411 -1.63 22.21 15.89
N GLY A 412 -1.25 23.32 15.26
CA GLY A 412 -1.01 24.61 15.91
C GLY A 412 0.09 24.55 16.97
N ALA A 413 1.02 23.60 16.84
CA ALA A 413 2.14 23.46 17.77
C ALA A 413 3.20 24.54 17.52
N THR A 414 4.10 24.73 18.47
CA THR A 414 5.30 25.55 18.24
C THR A 414 6.30 24.77 17.39
N ILE A 415 6.98 25.45 16.46
CA ILE A 415 8.02 24.83 15.63
C ILE A 415 9.10 24.24 16.55
N PRO A 416 9.39 22.93 16.46
CA PRO A 416 10.43 22.29 17.24
C PRO A 416 11.82 22.67 16.71
N THR A 417 12.85 22.49 17.54
CA THR A 417 14.23 22.45 17.05
C THR A 417 14.41 21.25 16.13
N LEU A 418 14.77 21.50 14.88
CA LEU A 418 15.00 20.46 13.88
C LEU A 418 16.49 20.06 13.85
N PRO A 419 16.81 18.80 13.48
CA PRO A 419 18.19 18.38 13.27
C PRO A 419 18.87 19.19 12.17
N ASP A 420 20.12 19.61 12.40
CA ASP A 420 20.92 20.34 11.40
C ASP A 420 21.11 19.53 10.11
N GLU A 421 21.12 18.19 10.21
CA GLU A 421 21.16 17.25 9.09
C GLU A 421 19.97 17.40 8.11
N TRP A 422 18.87 18.05 8.53
CA TRP A 422 17.70 18.32 7.70
C TRP A 422 17.69 19.73 7.11
N SER A 423 18.67 20.56 7.49
CA SER A 423 18.82 21.89 6.91
C SER A 423 19.28 21.80 5.46
N ASP A 424 18.78 22.71 4.64
CA ASP A 424 19.27 22.95 3.28
C ASP A 424 20.62 23.67 3.35
N SER A 425 21.60 23.12 4.07
CA SER A 425 22.96 23.56 3.90
C SER A 425 23.48 22.86 2.64
N PRO A 426 23.83 23.60 1.57
CA PRO A 426 24.81 23.07 0.65
C PRO A 426 26.00 22.65 1.51
N GLN A 427 26.56 21.47 1.29
CA GLN A 427 27.91 21.24 1.77
C GLN A 427 28.80 22.28 1.08
N ASP A 428 29.03 23.38 1.78
CA ASP A 428 29.86 24.49 1.34
C ASP A 428 31.32 24.01 1.30
N GLY A 429 32.02 24.37 0.23
CA GLY A 429 33.48 24.34 0.23
C GLY A 429 34.18 23.19 -0.49
N SER A 430 33.67 22.71 -1.63
CA SER A 430 34.58 22.45 -2.74
C SER A 430 34.09 23.25 -3.93
N SER A 431 34.86 24.28 -4.30
CA SER A 431 34.76 25.07 -5.51
C SER A 431 34.17 24.22 -6.64
N LYS A 432 33.04 24.63 -7.23
CA LYS A 432 32.61 24.05 -8.52
C LYS A 432 33.83 24.15 -9.45
N PRO A 433 34.39 23.03 -9.94
CA PRO A 433 35.25 23.12 -11.10
C PRO A 433 34.36 23.66 -12.20
N THR A 434 34.84 24.70 -12.86
CA THR A 434 34.38 25.08 -14.20
C THR A 434 34.30 23.84 -15.08
N LYS A 435 33.43 23.92 -16.09
CA LYS A 435 32.83 22.82 -16.85
C LYS A 435 33.79 21.87 -17.60
N ASP A 436 35.10 21.94 -17.36
CA ASP A 436 36.11 21.18 -18.09
C ASP A 436 36.94 20.16 -17.28
N ASP A 437 36.89 20.13 -15.94
CA ASP A 437 37.79 19.26 -15.16
C ASP A 437 37.09 18.31 -14.16
N ARG A 438 36.26 17.38 -14.65
CA ARG A 438 35.84 16.20 -13.86
C ARG A 438 36.18 14.88 -14.57
N PRO A 439 36.82 13.91 -13.89
CA PRO A 439 36.98 12.56 -14.43
C PRO A 439 35.58 11.95 -14.65
N LYS A 440 35.33 11.44 -15.85
CA LYS A 440 34.02 10.90 -16.27
C LYS A 440 33.60 9.72 -15.37
N GLY A 441 32.57 9.93 -14.54
CA GLY A 441 31.76 8.84 -13.97
C GLY A 441 31.02 8.07 -15.09
N PRO A 442 30.52 6.85 -14.82
CA PRO A 442 29.99 5.97 -15.86
C PRO A 442 28.80 6.63 -16.57
N ALA A 443 28.85 6.63 -17.91
CA ALA A 443 27.93 7.34 -18.77
C ALA A 443 26.46 7.00 -18.50
N ARG A 444 25.60 8.02 -18.43
CA ARG A 444 24.14 7.86 -18.50
C ARG A 444 23.79 7.05 -19.75
N LEU A 445 23.01 5.97 -19.59
CA LEU A 445 22.43 5.22 -20.72
C LEU A 445 21.68 6.19 -21.65
N ALA A 446 22.11 6.27 -22.91
CA ALA A 446 21.52 7.18 -23.88
C ALA A 446 20.09 6.70 -24.22
N GLN A 447 19.14 7.65 -24.31
CA GLN A 447 17.78 7.34 -24.75
C GLN A 447 17.79 6.96 -26.23
N HIS A 448 17.11 5.88 -26.60
CA HIS A 448 16.98 5.45 -28.00
C HIS A 448 16.13 6.47 -28.80
N LYS A 449 16.66 6.97 -29.92
CA LYS A 449 15.94 7.82 -30.89
C LYS A 449 15.72 7.01 -32.17
N TYR A 450 14.49 6.96 -32.67
CA TYR A 450 14.13 6.17 -33.84
C TYR A 450 13.66 7.08 -34.99
N ALA A 451 14.13 6.80 -36.21
CA ALA A 451 13.66 7.41 -37.45
C ALA A 451 12.22 6.95 -37.76
N ALA A 452 11.53 7.68 -38.65
CA ALA A 452 10.21 7.30 -39.14
C ALA A 452 10.16 5.91 -39.82
N SER A 453 11.32 5.40 -40.27
CA SER A 453 11.48 4.04 -40.83
C SER A 453 11.63 2.94 -39.77
N GLY A 454 11.67 3.29 -38.48
CA GLY A 454 11.90 2.36 -37.36
C GLY A 454 13.37 2.07 -37.06
N ALA A 455 14.32 2.63 -37.82
CA ALA A 455 15.75 2.50 -37.57
C ALA A 455 16.21 3.38 -36.38
N LEU A 456 17.10 2.87 -35.54
CA LEU A 456 17.69 3.64 -34.43
C LEU A 456 18.67 4.67 -35.00
N GLU A 457 18.44 5.97 -34.78
CA GLU A 457 19.26 7.06 -35.35
C GLU A 457 20.53 7.33 -34.53
N ASN A 458 20.48 7.12 -33.21
CA ASN A 458 21.59 7.43 -32.31
C ASN A 458 22.35 6.19 -31.82
N VAL A 459 22.60 5.24 -32.73
CA VAL A 459 23.29 3.98 -32.45
C VAL A 459 24.65 4.19 -31.77
N GLU A 460 25.42 5.16 -32.25
CA GLU A 460 26.73 5.49 -31.69
C GLU A 460 26.64 5.97 -30.23
N GLU A 461 25.70 6.85 -29.90
CA GLU A 461 25.46 7.33 -28.52
C GLU A 461 25.01 6.19 -27.59
N VAL A 462 24.13 5.31 -28.10
CA VAL A 462 23.60 4.17 -27.33
C VAL A 462 24.68 3.13 -27.05
N LEU A 463 25.50 2.78 -28.04
CA LEU A 463 26.63 1.87 -27.86
C LEU A 463 27.71 2.47 -26.95
N ALA A 464 28.01 3.76 -27.10
CA ALA A 464 28.95 4.47 -26.25
C ALA A 464 28.50 4.48 -24.78
N SER A 465 27.19 4.60 -24.51
CA SER A 465 26.62 4.54 -23.16
C SER A 465 26.66 3.13 -22.54
N LYS A 466 26.75 2.08 -23.37
CA LYS A 466 26.99 0.70 -22.97
C LYS A 466 28.49 0.39 -22.85
N GLY A 467 29.35 1.38 -23.09
CA GLY A 467 30.81 1.31 -23.01
C GLY A 467 31.51 0.84 -24.29
N PHE A 468 30.78 0.62 -25.38
CA PHE A 468 31.36 0.26 -26.68
C PHE A 468 31.72 1.53 -27.46
N GLN A 469 33.02 1.80 -27.61
CA GLN A 469 33.56 2.96 -28.34
C GLN A 469 34.76 2.52 -29.19
N PRO A 470 35.13 3.27 -30.24
CA PRO A 470 36.39 3.05 -30.96
C PRO A 470 37.58 2.95 -30.00
N GLY A 471 38.42 1.92 -30.18
CA GLY A 471 39.54 1.58 -29.32
C GLY A 471 39.22 0.56 -28.21
N MET A 472 37.95 0.28 -27.91
CA MET A 472 37.58 -0.69 -26.88
C MET A 472 37.63 -2.13 -27.40
N GLN A 473 38.05 -3.06 -26.54
CA GLN A 473 37.99 -4.49 -26.83
C GLN A 473 36.64 -5.10 -26.43
N ALA A 474 36.09 -5.90 -27.33
CA ALA A 474 34.86 -6.65 -27.12
C ALA A 474 35.04 -8.13 -27.48
N THR A 475 34.29 -9.00 -26.82
CA THR A 475 34.33 -10.45 -27.04
C THR A 475 32.95 -11.01 -27.37
N ARG A 476 32.92 -12.02 -28.25
CA ARG A 476 31.74 -12.83 -28.60
C ARG A 476 32.17 -14.28 -28.76
N GLY A 477 31.80 -15.13 -27.79
CA GLY A 477 32.33 -16.49 -27.70
C GLY A 477 33.85 -16.45 -27.50
N ASP A 478 34.59 -17.16 -28.36
CA ASP A 478 36.07 -17.19 -28.33
C ASP A 478 36.72 -16.09 -29.19
N VAL A 479 35.91 -15.23 -29.84
CA VAL A 479 36.41 -14.16 -30.71
C VAL A 479 36.59 -12.87 -29.91
N THR A 480 37.82 -12.33 -29.91
CA THR A 480 38.14 -11.00 -29.38
C THR A 480 38.39 -10.04 -30.54
N CYS A 481 37.93 -8.80 -30.39
CA CYS A 481 38.15 -7.76 -31.37
C CYS A 481 38.32 -6.38 -30.73
N THR A 482 38.98 -5.48 -31.45
CA THR A 482 39.03 -4.04 -31.12
C THR A 482 38.06 -3.28 -32.01
N ILE A 483 37.19 -2.46 -31.43
CA ILE A 483 36.25 -1.62 -32.18
C ILE A 483 37.03 -0.52 -32.88
N ARG A 484 36.88 -0.40 -34.20
CA ARG A 484 37.57 0.62 -35.02
C ARG A 484 36.68 1.82 -35.29
N LYS A 485 35.43 1.57 -35.67
CA LYS A 485 34.48 2.61 -36.07
C LYS A 485 33.05 2.14 -35.84
N ILE A 486 32.18 3.04 -35.40
CA ILE A 486 30.75 2.80 -35.25
C ILE A 486 30.03 3.70 -36.25
N THR A 487 29.06 3.14 -36.96
CA THR A 487 28.14 3.85 -37.85
C THR A 487 26.70 3.59 -37.41
N THR A 488 25.72 4.14 -38.12
CA THR A 488 24.29 3.97 -37.80
C THR A 488 23.81 2.52 -37.95
N SER A 489 24.40 1.73 -38.85
CA SER A 489 24.01 0.33 -39.08
C SER A 489 25.06 -0.69 -38.63
N ASP A 490 26.34 -0.30 -38.66
CA ASP A 490 27.45 -1.25 -38.60
C ASP A 490 28.59 -0.79 -37.67
N VAL A 491 29.33 -1.76 -37.16
CA VAL A 491 30.54 -1.60 -36.35
C VAL A 491 31.69 -2.28 -37.08
N GLU A 492 32.73 -1.51 -37.41
CA GLU A 492 33.98 -2.03 -37.94
C GLU A 492 34.84 -2.52 -36.77
N ILE A 493 35.28 -3.76 -36.83
CA ILE A 493 36.08 -4.43 -35.81
C ILE A 493 37.38 -4.97 -36.39
N LEU A 494 38.44 -4.93 -35.60
CA LEU A 494 39.74 -5.53 -35.91
C LEU A 494 39.92 -6.78 -35.04
N LEU A 495 40.06 -7.95 -35.68
CA LEU A 495 40.33 -9.22 -35.00
C LEU A 495 41.81 -9.35 -34.62
N ASP A 496 42.12 -10.29 -33.71
CA ASP A 496 43.48 -10.53 -33.23
C ASP A 496 44.47 -10.94 -34.35
N ASP A 497 43.96 -11.55 -35.43
CA ASP A 497 44.71 -11.91 -36.63
C ASP A 497 44.95 -10.73 -37.60
N GLN A 498 44.68 -9.50 -37.16
CA GLN A 498 44.75 -8.25 -37.94
C GLN A 498 43.74 -8.14 -39.08
N THR A 499 42.74 -9.04 -39.15
CA THR A 499 41.66 -8.94 -40.14
C THR A 499 40.62 -7.91 -39.71
N ILE A 500 40.23 -7.03 -40.63
CA ILE A 500 39.13 -6.08 -40.43
C ILE A 500 37.82 -6.73 -40.90
N LYS A 501 36.78 -6.68 -40.06
CA LYS A 501 35.43 -7.09 -40.39
C LYS A 501 34.41 -6.01 -40.04
N VAL A 502 33.34 -5.95 -40.81
CA VAL A 502 32.17 -5.11 -40.53
C VAL A 502 31.05 -6.01 -40.02
N VAL A 503 30.51 -5.69 -38.85
CA VAL A 503 29.45 -6.45 -38.18
C VAL A 503 28.30 -5.53 -37.81
N SER A 504 27.07 -6.03 -37.82
CA SER A 504 25.89 -5.20 -37.54
C SER A 504 25.93 -4.62 -36.12
N ALA A 505 25.63 -3.33 -35.99
CA ALA A 505 25.51 -2.64 -34.71
C ALA A 505 24.41 -3.23 -33.82
N SER A 506 23.37 -3.83 -34.42
CA SER A 506 22.32 -4.54 -33.70
C SER A 506 22.86 -5.72 -32.89
N SER A 507 23.92 -6.39 -33.35
CA SER A 507 24.53 -7.50 -32.59
C SER A 507 25.14 -7.04 -31.26
N PHE A 508 25.68 -5.82 -31.19
CA PHE A 508 26.17 -5.22 -29.95
C PHE A 508 25.02 -4.74 -29.05
N LEU A 509 23.98 -4.15 -29.64
CA LEU A 509 22.80 -3.69 -28.89
C LEU A 509 22.03 -4.85 -28.25
N ASN A 510 21.98 -6.00 -28.93
CA ASN A 510 21.33 -7.22 -28.48
C ASN A 510 22.18 -8.02 -27.45
N GLY A 511 23.38 -7.54 -27.12
CA GLY A 511 24.24 -8.15 -26.10
C GLY A 511 25.01 -9.39 -26.56
N GLU A 512 25.18 -9.59 -27.87
CA GLU A 512 25.99 -10.68 -28.43
C GLU A 512 27.49 -10.44 -28.22
N TRP A 513 27.89 -9.17 -28.04
CA TRP A 513 29.25 -8.75 -27.72
C TRP A 513 29.33 -8.18 -26.30
N LYS A 514 30.44 -8.43 -25.58
CA LYS A 514 30.67 -7.99 -24.20
C LYS A 514 32.01 -7.26 -24.07
N LEU A 515 32.10 -6.24 -23.21
CA LEU A 515 33.34 -5.51 -22.95
C LEU A 515 34.34 -6.35 -22.14
N ASN A 516 35.60 -6.31 -22.53
CA ASN A 516 36.68 -6.98 -21.81
C ASN A 516 37.26 -6.06 -20.72
N SER A 517 37.03 -6.35 -19.43
CA SER A 517 37.30 -5.43 -18.31
C SER A 517 38.72 -5.50 -17.73
N LYS A 518 39.76 -5.55 -18.57
CA LYS A 518 41.18 -5.58 -18.14
C LYS A 518 41.98 -4.40 -18.69
N THR A 519 41.66 -3.17 -18.29
CA THR A 519 42.56 -2.01 -18.49
C THR A 519 42.14 -0.83 -17.61
N SER A 520 42.57 -0.81 -16.34
CA SER A 520 42.69 0.42 -15.53
C SER A 520 43.28 0.11 -14.14
N LYS A 521 44.53 -0.39 -14.07
CA LYS A 521 45.37 -0.37 -12.86
C LYS A 521 46.84 -0.44 -13.29
N GLU A 522 47.40 0.70 -13.64
CA GLU A 522 48.84 0.96 -13.62
C GLU A 522 49.04 2.46 -13.75
N GLN A 523 49.51 3.08 -12.65
CA GLN A 523 50.16 4.38 -12.49
C GLN A 523 49.65 5.10 -11.22
N GLU A 524 50.35 4.82 -10.12
CA GLU A 524 50.96 5.79 -9.18
C GLU A 524 51.26 5.05 -7.87
N GLU A 525 52.46 4.46 -7.81
CA GLU A 525 53.13 4.18 -6.54
C GLU A 525 53.52 5.52 -5.92
N VAL A 526 52.92 5.84 -4.77
CA VAL A 526 53.50 6.81 -3.83
C VAL A 526 53.76 6.07 -2.52
N GLU A 527 55.05 5.90 -2.29
CA GLU A 527 55.72 5.37 -1.11
C GLU A 527 55.36 6.22 0.13
N TRP A 528 54.83 5.60 1.19
CA TRP A 528 54.76 6.20 2.52
C TRP A 528 55.35 5.25 3.54
N THR A 529 56.46 5.68 4.15
CA THR A 529 57.23 5.01 5.19
C THR A 529 56.49 4.99 6.54
N SER A 530 56.78 3.92 7.29
CA SER A 530 56.48 3.59 8.70
C SER A 530 56.16 4.73 9.68
N ASP A 531 55.21 4.53 10.60
CA ASP A 531 55.51 4.00 11.94
C ASP A 531 54.25 3.75 12.81
N HIS A 532 54.42 2.91 13.84
CA HIS A 532 53.52 2.60 14.99
C HIS A 532 52.75 1.27 14.98
N GLN A 533 53.30 0.33 15.76
CA GLN A 533 52.68 -0.90 16.25
C GLN A 533 51.54 -0.64 17.27
N PRO A 534 50.49 -1.48 17.32
CA PRO A 534 49.59 -1.55 18.47
C PRO A 534 49.98 -2.65 19.48
N ARG A 535 50.03 -2.30 20.77
CA ARG A 535 50.14 -3.24 21.91
C ARG A 535 48.80 -3.98 22.14
N PRO A 536 48.81 -5.27 22.55
CA PRO A 536 47.61 -5.99 22.93
C PRO A 536 47.25 -5.78 24.42
N LEU A 537 45.97 -5.51 24.71
CA LEU A 537 45.43 -5.47 26.07
C LEU A 537 44.87 -6.84 26.46
N ARG A 538 45.28 -7.27 27.65
CA ARG A 538 44.94 -8.54 28.33
C ARG A 538 43.48 -8.58 28.80
N CYS A 539 42.79 -9.70 28.56
CA CYS A 539 41.62 -10.10 29.33
C CYS A 539 42.05 -10.87 30.58
N SER A 540 41.59 -10.44 31.76
CA SER A 540 41.63 -11.22 33.00
C SER A 540 40.22 -11.70 33.34
N PHE A 541 39.99 -13.01 33.27
CA PHE A 541 38.86 -13.66 33.92
C PHE A 541 39.21 -13.91 35.38
N LYS A 542 38.30 -13.57 36.29
CA LYS A 542 38.27 -14.14 37.65
C LYS A 542 37.00 -14.97 37.79
N SER A 543 37.21 -16.11 38.44
CA SER A 543 36.34 -17.21 38.83
C SER A 543 35.00 -16.84 39.41
#